data_AF-A0A938YKN2-F1
#
_entry.id   AF-A0A938YKN2-F1
#
_cell.length_a   1.000
_cell.length_b   1.000
_cell.length_c   1.000
_cell.angle_alpha   90.00
_cell.angle_beta   90.00
_cell.angle_gamma   90.00
#
_symmetry.space_group_name_H-M   'P 1'
#
loop_
_entity.id
_entity.type
_entity.pdbx_description
1 polymer ?
#
loop_
_entity_poly.entity_id
_entity_poly.type
_entity_poly.pdbx_seq_one_letter_code
_entity_poly.pdbx_strand_id
1 'polypeptide(L)' 'FPVEDYERFGKVPNVVFSCGNVVIDDKVLVYYGACDSVLCLANYDLAELLPKK' A
#
# COMPACT_ATOMS: atom_id res chain seq x y z
N PHE A 1 6.71 -3.87 9.57
CA PHE A 1 5.93 -5.12 9.55
C PHE A 1 4.47 -4.76 9.30
N PRO A 2 3.66 -5.63 8.67
CA PRO A 2 2.21 -5.44 8.53
C PRO A 2 1.55 -5.15 9.89
N VAL A 3 0.62 -4.21 9.93
CA VAL A 3 0.08 -3.65 11.19
C VAL A 3 -1.40 -3.91 11.32
N GLU A 4 -2.16 -3.69 10.25
CA GLU A 4 -3.61 -3.79 10.30
C GLU A 4 -4.06 -5.25 10.30
N ASP A 5 -5.23 -5.54 10.89
CA ASP A 5 -5.73 -6.91 11.02
C ASP A 5 -5.87 -7.61 9.66
N TYR A 6 -6.30 -6.88 8.63
CA TYR A 6 -6.44 -7.39 7.27
C TYR A 6 -5.10 -7.67 6.57
N GLU A 7 -3.98 -7.16 7.10
CA GLU A 7 -2.62 -7.43 6.60
C GLU A 7 -1.91 -8.53 7.40
N ARG A 8 -2.43 -8.86 8.58
CA ARG A 8 -1.86 -9.87 9.49
C ARG A 8 -2.61 -11.19 9.42
N PHE A 9 -3.93 -11.15 9.21
CA PHE A 9 -4.79 -12.33 9.25
C PHE A 9 -5.52 -12.53 7.92
N GLY A 10 -5.29 -13.69 7.30
CA GLY A 10 -5.99 -14.14 6.08
C GLY A 10 -5.35 -15.40 5.51
N LYS A 11 -5.52 -15.65 4.21
CA LYS A 11 -5.01 -16.86 3.54
C LYS A 11 -3.49 -17.01 3.67
N VAL A 12 -2.75 -15.91 3.54
CA VAL A 12 -1.31 -15.86 3.79
C VAL A 12 -1.04 -14.77 4.83
N PRO A 13 -0.77 -15.12 6.10
CA PRO A 13 -0.68 -14.14 7.18
C PRO A 13 0.56 -13.24 7.07
N ASN A 14 0.46 -12.00 7.55
CA ASN A 14 1.53 -11.00 7.59
C ASN A 14 2.09 -10.65 6.19
N VAL A 15 1.21 -10.34 5.24
CA VAL A 15 1.59 -10.00 3.87
C VAL A 15 0.95 -8.68 3.44
N VAL A 16 1.81 -7.81 2.91
CA VAL A 16 1.47 -6.63 2.12
C VAL A 16 2.27 -6.71 0.82
N PHE A 17 1.60 -6.64 -0.32
CA PHE A 17 2.26 -6.75 -1.63
C PHE A 17 1.67 -5.73 -2.62
N SER A 18 2.46 -4.73 -3.01
CA SER A 18 2.02 -3.68 -3.94
C SER A 18 2.05 -4.16 -5.39
N CYS A 19 0.94 -3.98 -6.11
CA CYS A 19 0.77 -4.46 -7.50
C CYS A 19 0.48 -3.35 -8.51
N GLY A 20 0.17 -2.14 -8.05
CA GLY A 20 -0.12 -1.03 -8.93
C GLY A 20 -0.05 0.31 -8.21
N ASN A 21 0.43 1.32 -8.92
CA ASN A 21 0.49 2.68 -8.41
C ASN A 21 0.11 3.68 -9.50
N VAL A 22 -0.59 4.74 -9.13
CA VAL A 22 -0.98 5.84 -10.00
C VAL A 22 -0.73 7.16 -9.29
N VAL A 23 -0.35 8.19 -10.04
CA VAL A 23 -0.22 9.56 -9.51
C VAL A 23 -1.47 10.34 -9.92
N ILE A 24 -2.17 10.90 -8.96
CA ILE A 24 -3.36 11.74 -9.14
C ILE A 24 -3.25 12.91 -8.17
N ASP A 25 -3.43 14.13 -8.67
CA ASP A 25 -3.42 15.36 -7.84
C ASP A 25 -2.22 15.44 -6.88
N ASP A 26 -1.01 15.23 -7.40
CA ASP A 26 0.26 15.22 -6.67
C ASP A 26 0.38 14.17 -5.54
N LYS A 27 -0.55 13.21 -5.50
CA LYS A 27 -0.51 12.06 -4.57
C LYS A 27 -0.19 10.78 -5.32
N VAL A 28 0.66 9.96 -4.70
CA VAL A 28 0.83 8.58 -5.13
C VAL A 28 -0.21 7.71 -4.43
N LEU A 29 -1.00 7.01 -5.23
CA LEU A 29 -1.96 6.01 -4.81
C LEU A 29 -1.34 4.64 -5.04
N VAL A 30 -1.14 3.85 -3.99
CA VAL A 30 -0.55 2.51 -4.04
C VAL A 30 -1.60 1.47 -3.70
N TYR A 31 -1.98 0.68 -4.70
CA TYR A 31 -2.83 -0.49 -4.53
C TYR A 31 -1.99 -1.69 -4.12
N TYR A 32 -2.38 -2.33 -3.03
CA TYR A 32 -1.66 -3.48 -2.49
C TYR A 32 -2.62 -4.58 -2.06
N GLY A 33 -2.22 -5.83 -2.28
CA GLY A 33 -2.88 -6.99 -1.72
C GLY A 33 -2.47 -7.17 -0.26
N ALA A 34 -3.45 -7.51 0.59
CA ALA A 34 -3.23 -7.85 1.98
C ALA A 34 -3.71 -9.28 2.26
N CYS A 35 -2.82 -10.06 2.86
CA CYS A 35 -3.01 -11.47 3.21
C CYS A 35 -3.57 -12.40 2.11
N ASP A 36 -3.28 -12.15 0.82
CA ASP A 36 -3.88 -12.87 -0.33
C ASP A 36 -5.41 -12.97 -0.26
N SER A 37 -6.05 -11.99 0.37
CA SER A 37 -7.47 -12.05 0.73
C SER A 37 -8.23 -10.79 0.37
N VAL A 38 -7.62 -9.62 0.50
CA VAL A 38 -8.25 -8.33 0.19
C VAL A 38 -7.33 -7.43 -0.64
N LEU A 39 -7.92 -6.46 -1.32
CA LEU A 39 -7.22 -5.37 -1.99
C LEU A 39 -7.40 -4.08 -1.19
N CYS A 40 -6.29 -3.38 -0.96
CA CYS A 40 -6.21 -2.16 -0.16
C CYS A 40 -5.60 -1.02 -0.97
N LEU A 41 -5.77 0.21 -0.47
CA LEU A 41 -5.20 1.42 -1.06
C LEU A 41 -4.52 2.26 0.03
N ALA A 42 -3.27 2.62 -0.20
CA ALA A 42 -2.58 3.67 0.54
C ALA A 42 -2.41 4.90 -0.35
N ASN A 43 -2.42 6.10 0.22
CA ASN A 43 -2.10 7.33 -0.50
C ASN A 43 -1.08 8.17 0.28
N TYR A 44 -0.23 8.88 -0.44
CA TYR A 44 0.80 9.72 0.16
C TYR A 44 1.15 10.90 -0.76
N ASP A 45 1.61 12.01 -0.20
CA ASP A 45 2.07 13.16 -0.98
C ASP A 45 3.37 12.84 -1.73
N LEU A 46 3.37 13.02 -3.05
CA LEU A 46 4.51 12.63 -3.90
C LEU A 46 5.75 13.47 -3.57
N ALA A 47 5.55 14.75 -3.24
CA ALA A 47 6.63 15.66 -2.87
C ALA A 47 7.32 15.27 -1.55
N GLU A 48 6.60 14.62 -0.63
CA GLU A 48 7.18 14.12 0.62
C GLU A 48 7.91 12.79 0.43
N LEU A 49 7.44 11.95 -0.49
CA LEU A 49 8.05 10.65 -0.77
C LEU A 49 9.40 10.78 -1.49
N LEU A 50 9.53 11.75 -2.39
CA LEU A 50 10.72 11.93 -3.20
C LEU A 50 11.83 12.66 -2.43
N PRO A 51 13.11 12.31 -2.64
CA PRO A 51 14.21 13.02 -2.01
C PRO A 51 14.22 14.50 -2.40
N LYS A 52 14.50 15.37 -1.44
CA LYS A 52 14.78 16.78 -1.73
C LYS A 52 16.10 16.87 -2.50
N LYS A 53 16.08 17.58 -3.63
CA LYS A 53 17.28 17.87 -4.44
C LYS A 53 18.28 18.71 -3.67
#